data_AF-A0A961JKX4-F1
#
_entry.id   AF-A0A961JKX4-F1
#
_cell.length_a   1.000
_cell.length_b   1.000
_cell.length_c   1.000
_cell.angle_alpha   90.00
_cell.angle_beta   90.00
_cell.angle_gamma   90.00
#
_symmetry.space_group_name_H-M   'P 1'
#
loop_
_entity.id
_entity.type
_entity.pdbx_description
1 polymer ?
#
loop_
_entity_poly.entity_id
_entity_poly.type
_entity_poly.pdbx_seq_one_letter_code
_entity_poly.pdbx_strand_id
1 'polypeptide(L)'
;MTAFHQRNVSLTALDGGGFVATWQSTNGDGGTTGDTGIVARIWDPAAGFGDSFVVNETVPGGQNSPDVIQLDDGRLLFGWESAPAGQPLQYRPHVRLFDANGTALGHEAQISSIDGRGLYNIELGQLKNGMIVASWFHDITNGAEVNRFAYFDPDNLGDVTTVTVTADTTDTYVGTDVLPLANGSYLNIAVGYDPEVALFYLHDAAGKKLSGPIRISQDTDFRDHESDLDAVQLSDGRIVAVWDNAAFGPRIQMQIFDKSLVAQGTTVQVSPAGMSAVDPAIAATPDGGFVVVYNGASTIRLMRYDRLGEAIDDAFDVSQAVEKGNGFPEVETLENGAVVVSWTRFTDDFYTDVFGRVLDPALYGSGIRDRLTDKVGANWMDGRGGNDILNGLGGNDIIYGDRGHDKIFGGNGRDRLFGEIGNDTLDGGGQNDRLLGAAGADVLKGGDGNDLLRGGQGNDTLQGNKGNDTLKGEDGNDILTGGLGRDVFVFGKQEGTDTVTDFTSGADRIDLRAFGFAGKADAMSHFDDFGNASDGMARFVSDGTTVVFQGVDLSGIASADLIV
;
A
#
# COMPACT_ATOMS: atom_id res chain seq x y z
N MET A 1 10.14 12.34 1.80
CA MET A 1 11.30 11.65 2.37
C MET A 1 12.03 12.60 3.30
N THR A 2 12.02 12.31 4.60
CA THR A 2 12.85 12.99 5.61
C THR A 2 13.92 12.00 6.08
N ALA A 3 15.13 12.44 6.41
CA ALA A 3 16.30 11.60 6.67
C ALA A 3 16.31 10.91 8.06
N PHE A 4 15.15 10.51 8.57
CA PHE A 4 14.91 10.16 9.97
C PHE A 4 14.15 8.84 10.09
N HIS A 5 14.42 8.03 11.11
CA HIS A 5 13.66 6.81 11.38
C HIS A 5 12.21 7.17 11.72
N GLN A 6 11.25 6.60 10.98
CA GLN A 6 9.80 6.78 11.15
C GLN A 6 9.13 5.43 11.39
N ARG A 7 8.31 5.29 12.41
CA ARG A 7 7.60 4.03 12.74
C ARG A 7 6.32 4.29 13.55
N ASN A 8 5.54 3.24 13.78
CA ASN A 8 4.28 3.27 14.55
C ASN A 8 3.38 4.38 14.01
N VAL A 9 3.00 4.22 12.75
CA VAL A 9 2.07 5.15 12.11
C VAL A 9 0.67 4.86 12.64
N SER A 10 -0.09 5.90 12.95
CA SER A 10 -1.55 5.85 13.09
C SER A 10 -2.14 6.85 12.11
N LEU A 11 -3.34 6.56 11.60
CA LEU A 11 -4.04 7.43 10.68
C LEU A 11 -5.53 7.48 10.98
N THR A 12 -6.14 8.62 10.63
CA THR A 12 -7.58 8.77 10.68
C THR A 12 -8.07 9.56 9.47
N ALA A 13 -9.21 9.16 8.93
CA ALA A 13 -9.89 9.92 7.88
C ALA A 13 -10.38 11.27 8.44
N LEU A 14 -10.36 12.30 7.59
CA LEU A 14 -10.85 13.63 7.94
C LEU A 14 -12.13 13.95 7.18
N ASP A 15 -13.04 14.64 7.85
CA ASP A 15 -14.16 15.37 7.26
C ASP A 15 -13.67 16.16 6.03
N GLY A 16 -14.38 16.04 4.92
CA GLY A 16 -13.99 16.65 3.64
C GLY A 16 -13.08 15.78 2.77
N GLY A 17 -12.82 14.54 3.18
CA GLY A 17 -12.18 13.50 2.36
C GLY A 17 -10.66 13.57 2.33
N GLY A 18 -10.04 14.18 3.34
CA GLY A 18 -8.59 14.12 3.60
C GLY A 18 -8.24 13.03 4.62
N PHE A 19 -6.99 12.96 5.02
CA PHE A 19 -6.56 12.16 6.17
C PHE A 19 -5.41 12.84 6.91
N VAL A 20 -5.23 12.50 8.18
CA VAL A 20 -4.02 12.82 8.94
C VAL A 20 -3.31 11.53 9.31
N ALA A 21 -1.98 11.54 9.18
CA ALA A 21 -1.13 10.49 9.68
C ALA A 21 -0.21 11.06 10.76
N THR A 22 -0.01 10.30 11.83
CA THR A 22 0.95 10.58 12.90
C THR A 22 1.94 9.44 13.01
N TRP A 23 3.19 9.72 13.35
CA TRP A 23 4.22 8.69 13.51
C TRP A 23 5.30 9.13 14.51
N GLN A 24 6.00 8.14 15.05
CA GLN A 24 7.21 8.37 15.81
C GLN A 24 8.37 8.69 14.88
N SER A 25 9.11 9.76 15.14
CA SER A 25 10.29 10.16 14.36
C SER A 25 11.54 10.39 15.22
N THR A 26 12.68 9.79 14.86
CA THR A 26 13.97 10.11 15.51
C THR A 26 14.57 11.41 14.94
N ASN A 27 14.89 12.39 15.77
CA ASN A 27 15.49 13.67 15.36
C ASN A 27 14.63 14.53 14.39
N GLY A 28 13.36 14.17 14.18
CA GLY A 28 12.41 14.90 13.31
C GLY A 28 11.75 16.11 13.98
N ASP A 29 11.96 16.30 15.27
CA ASP A 29 11.36 17.33 16.13
C ASP A 29 12.30 18.51 16.45
N GLY A 30 13.51 18.52 15.89
CA GLY A 30 14.55 19.51 16.20
C GLY A 30 15.30 19.28 17.52
N GLY A 31 15.17 18.10 18.12
CA GLY A 31 15.91 17.66 19.31
C GLY A 31 17.40 17.35 19.08
N THR A 32 18.10 16.97 20.15
CA THR A 32 19.48 16.47 20.05
C THR A 32 19.53 15.08 19.43
N THR A 33 20.65 14.72 18.79
CA THR A 33 20.84 13.41 18.17
C THR A 33 20.53 12.26 19.16
N GLY A 34 19.46 11.51 18.89
CA GLY A 34 19.03 10.35 19.67
C GLY A 34 17.63 10.45 20.28
N ASP A 35 17.00 11.63 20.27
CA ASP A 35 15.66 11.82 20.82
C ASP A 35 14.57 11.46 19.79
N THR A 36 13.45 10.90 20.26
CA THR A 36 12.27 10.60 19.44
C THR A 36 11.16 11.59 19.74
N GLY A 37 10.54 12.14 18.70
CA GLY A 37 9.36 12.99 18.78
C GLY A 37 8.17 12.37 18.03
N ILE A 38 7.00 12.94 18.24
CA ILE A 38 5.77 12.60 17.51
C ILE A 38 5.53 13.67 16.45
N VAL A 39 5.39 13.24 15.21
CA VAL A 39 5.22 14.13 14.06
C VAL A 39 3.97 13.71 13.31
N ALA A 40 3.21 14.68 12.81
CA ALA A 40 2.04 14.43 12.00
C ALA A 40 2.08 15.21 10.69
N ARG A 41 1.25 14.77 9.75
CA ARG A 41 1.08 15.42 8.44
C ARG A 41 -0.32 15.18 7.92
N ILE A 42 -0.91 16.24 7.37
CA ILE A 42 -2.24 16.21 6.78
C ILE A 42 -2.11 16.12 5.27
N TRP A 43 -2.94 15.27 4.68
CA TRP A 43 -3.21 15.23 3.25
C TRP A 43 -4.63 15.72 2.99
N ASP A 44 -4.75 16.68 2.07
CA ASP A 44 -6.02 17.22 1.60
C ASP A 44 -6.22 16.85 0.13
N PRO A 45 -7.42 16.42 -0.29
CA PRO A 45 -7.65 15.98 -1.66
C PRO A 45 -7.51 17.10 -2.71
N ALA A 46 -7.64 18.38 -2.32
CA ALA A 46 -7.50 19.52 -3.22
C ALA A 46 -6.07 20.11 -3.21
N ALA A 47 -5.36 20.05 -2.08
CA ALA A 47 -4.04 20.66 -1.90
C ALA A 47 -2.87 19.65 -1.89
N GLY A 48 -3.16 18.35 -1.75
CA GLY A 48 -2.17 17.30 -1.55
C GLY A 48 -1.60 17.32 -0.13
N PHE A 49 -0.36 16.85 0.03
CA PHE A 49 0.30 16.83 1.34
C PHE A 49 0.78 18.23 1.77
N GLY A 50 0.37 18.65 2.96
CA GLY A 50 0.92 19.83 3.64
C GLY A 50 2.33 19.61 4.19
N ASP A 51 2.82 20.58 4.97
CA ASP A 51 4.06 20.42 5.75
C ASP A 51 3.83 19.50 6.96
N SER A 52 4.88 18.81 7.40
CA SER A 52 4.85 18.06 8.65
C SER A 52 4.94 19.01 9.86
N PHE A 53 4.30 18.64 10.97
CA PHE A 53 4.32 19.39 12.23
C PHE A 53 4.55 18.49 13.44
N VAL A 54 5.15 19.05 14.49
CA VAL A 54 5.47 18.32 15.73
C VAL A 54 4.25 18.34 16.66
N VAL A 55 3.92 17.18 17.21
CA VAL A 55 2.76 16.98 18.09
C VAL A 55 3.13 17.27 19.55
N ASN A 56 4.20 16.66 20.06
CA ASN A 56 4.65 16.79 21.45
C ASN A 56 5.40 18.10 21.72
N GLU A 57 5.35 18.59 22.96
CA GLU A 57 6.18 19.71 23.44
C GLU A 57 7.44 19.21 24.14
N THR A 58 7.33 18.10 24.90
CA THR A 58 8.47 17.49 25.60
C THR A 58 9.16 16.47 24.71
N VAL A 59 10.45 16.67 24.49
CA VAL A 59 11.31 15.83 23.64
C VAL A 59 12.18 14.82 24.43
N PRO A 60 12.71 15.13 25.64
CA PRO A 60 13.60 14.21 26.34
C PRO A 60 12.85 13.01 26.95
N GLY A 61 13.43 11.82 26.81
CA GLY A 61 13.03 10.61 27.56
C GLY A 61 12.33 9.52 26.73
N GLY A 62 12.00 9.80 25.47
CA GLY A 62 11.41 8.87 24.52
C GLY A 62 9.92 9.11 24.34
N GLN A 63 9.50 9.25 23.08
CA GLN A 63 8.12 9.39 22.62
C GLN A 63 7.77 8.23 21.70
N ASN A 64 6.69 7.49 21.97
CA ASN A 64 6.30 6.27 21.23
C ASN A 64 4.78 6.15 21.04
N SER A 65 4.40 5.19 20.17
CA SER A 65 3.04 4.70 19.93
C SER A 65 2.01 5.83 19.86
N PRO A 66 2.15 6.75 18.88
CA PRO A 66 1.18 7.80 18.71
C PRO A 66 -0.11 7.27 18.10
N ASP A 67 -1.21 7.86 18.52
CA ASP A 67 -2.54 7.65 17.96
C ASP A 67 -3.19 9.02 17.64
N VAL A 68 -4.14 9.03 16.71
CA VAL A 68 -4.85 10.24 16.29
C VAL A 68 -6.30 9.93 15.94
N ILE A 69 -7.22 10.75 16.46
CA ILE A 69 -8.61 10.76 16.04
C ILE A 69 -9.04 12.17 15.62
N GLN A 70 -9.96 12.25 14.66
CA GLN A 70 -10.74 13.47 14.44
C GLN A 70 -11.95 13.48 15.37
N LEU A 71 -12.16 14.60 16.06
CA LEU A 71 -13.34 14.81 16.89
C LEU A 71 -14.53 15.23 16.01
N ASP A 72 -15.76 15.01 16.49
CA ASP A 72 -17.03 15.38 15.85
C ASP A 72 -17.12 16.88 15.44
N ASP A 73 -16.27 17.75 15.99
CA ASP A 73 -16.20 19.17 15.66
C ASP A 73 -15.06 19.54 14.68
N GLY A 74 -14.39 18.53 14.12
CA GLY A 74 -13.32 18.64 13.14
C GLY A 74 -11.92 18.84 13.73
N ARG A 75 -11.79 19.02 15.05
CA ARG A 75 -10.48 19.11 15.72
C ARG A 75 -9.76 17.76 15.73
N LEU A 76 -8.45 17.81 15.91
CA LEU A 76 -7.61 16.61 15.99
C LEU A 76 -7.12 16.41 17.41
N LEU A 77 -7.30 15.21 17.96
CA LEU A 77 -6.74 14.82 19.24
C LEU A 77 -5.67 13.76 18.99
N PHE A 78 -4.44 14.07 19.41
CA PHE A 78 -3.34 13.13 19.36
C PHE A 78 -3.09 12.56 20.74
N GLY A 79 -2.84 11.26 20.81
CA GLY A 79 -2.39 10.53 22.00
C GLY A 79 -1.00 9.94 21.75
N TRP A 80 -0.17 9.83 22.78
CA TRP A 80 1.11 9.12 22.69
C TRP A 80 1.65 8.78 24.07
N GLU A 81 2.72 7.99 24.08
CA GLU A 81 3.48 7.68 25.27
C GLU A 81 4.70 8.58 25.42
N SER A 82 4.82 9.24 26.57
CA SER A 82 5.97 10.08 26.90
C SER A 82 6.66 9.57 28.15
N ALA A 83 7.97 9.33 28.07
CA ALA A 83 8.79 9.03 29.24
C ALA A 83 9.49 10.29 29.76
N PRO A 84 9.48 10.57 31.07
CA PRO A 84 10.15 11.74 31.63
C PRO A 84 11.66 11.73 31.44
N ALA A 85 12.24 12.93 31.31
CA ALA A 85 13.69 13.13 31.30
C ALA A 85 14.37 12.43 32.50
N GLY A 86 15.37 11.59 32.21
CA GLY A 86 16.13 10.86 33.24
C GLY A 86 15.43 9.64 33.83
N GLN A 87 14.22 9.29 33.37
CA GLN A 87 13.50 8.07 33.72
C GLN A 87 13.14 7.25 32.46
N PRO A 88 14.14 6.78 31.68
CA PRO A 88 13.87 5.96 30.51
C PRO A 88 13.08 4.71 30.93
N LEU A 89 12.11 4.29 30.11
CA LEU A 89 11.20 3.16 30.33
C LEU A 89 10.02 3.40 31.29
N GLN A 90 9.82 4.64 31.77
CA GLN A 90 8.63 5.03 32.54
C GLN A 90 7.70 5.89 31.70
N TYR A 91 7.05 5.27 30.73
CA TYR A 91 6.11 5.95 29.84
C TYR A 91 4.83 6.33 30.60
N ARG A 92 4.21 7.43 30.16
CA ARG A 92 2.94 7.97 30.67
C ARG A 92 2.08 8.40 29.49
N PRO A 93 0.75 8.15 29.51
CA PRO A 93 -0.11 8.53 28.40
C PRO A 93 -0.27 10.05 28.40
N HIS A 94 -0.03 10.65 27.25
CA HIS A 94 -0.20 12.07 27.00
C HIS A 94 -1.14 12.29 25.82
N VAL A 95 -1.83 13.42 25.84
CA VAL A 95 -2.65 13.86 24.72
C VAL A 95 -2.45 15.34 24.45
N ARG A 96 -2.79 15.77 23.24
CA ARG A 96 -2.81 17.18 22.87
C ARG A 96 -3.81 17.44 21.75
N LEU A 97 -4.49 18.57 21.87
CA LEU A 97 -5.53 19.00 20.96
C LEU A 97 -5.01 20.00 19.93
N PHE A 98 -5.45 19.84 18.69
CA PHE A 98 -5.12 20.64 17.52
C PHE A 98 -6.39 21.04 16.76
N ASP A 99 -6.32 22.12 16.00
CA ASP A 99 -7.35 22.42 15.01
C ASP A 99 -7.22 21.49 13.78
N ALA A 100 -8.20 21.56 12.89
CA ALA A 100 -8.25 20.77 11.66
C ALA A 100 -7.05 21.00 10.71
N ASN A 101 -6.28 22.08 10.90
CA ASN A 101 -5.13 22.42 10.07
C ASN A 101 -3.79 22.00 10.72
N GLY A 102 -3.81 21.33 11.87
CA GLY A 102 -2.60 20.93 12.59
C GLY A 102 -1.98 22.05 13.43
N THR A 103 -2.74 23.07 13.81
CA THR A 103 -2.29 24.09 14.78
C THR A 103 -2.67 23.67 16.20
N ALA A 104 -1.69 23.61 17.11
CA ALA A 104 -1.95 23.25 18.51
C ALA A 104 -2.89 24.26 19.20
N LEU A 105 -3.93 23.75 19.87
CA LEU A 105 -4.91 24.54 20.61
C LEU A 105 -4.59 24.63 22.11
N GLY A 106 -3.60 23.89 22.58
CA GLY A 106 -3.17 23.87 23.97
C GLY A 106 -1.81 23.20 24.17
N HIS A 107 -1.44 23.07 25.44
CA HIS A 107 -0.27 22.31 25.88
C HIS A 107 -0.58 20.81 25.92
N GLU A 108 0.46 19.97 25.86
CA GLU A 108 0.31 18.54 26.12
C GLU A 108 -0.17 18.29 27.56
N ALA A 109 -0.98 17.23 27.74
CA ALA A 109 -1.56 16.87 29.02
C ALA A 109 -1.33 15.39 29.34
N GLN A 110 -0.79 15.11 30.52
CA GLN A 110 -0.65 13.76 31.05
C GLN A 110 -2.00 13.26 31.58
N ILE A 111 -2.54 12.17 31.03
CA ILE A 111 -3.90 11.66 31.38
C ILE A 111 -3.90 10.54 32.42
N SER A 112 -2.75 10.25 33.04
CA SER A 112 -2.67 9.29 34.15
C SER A 112 -1.46 9.57 35.02
N SER A 113 -1.63 9.60 36.35
CA SER A 113 -0.54 9.76 37.33
C SER A 113 0.11 8.44 37.76
N ILE A 114 -0.24 7.31 37.13
CA ILE A 114 0.22 5.99 37.57
C ILE A 114 1.68 5.79 37.13
N ASP A 115 2.59 5.84 38.11
CA ASP A 115 4.00 5.54 37.94
C ASP A 115 4.21 4.02 37.89
N GLY A 116 4.38 3.46 36.70
CA GLY A 116 4.99 2.15 36.61
C GLY A 116 5.75 1.94 35.32
N ARG A 117 6.52 0.85 35.29
CA ARG A 117 7.36 0.50 34.14
C ARG A 117 6.49 -0.04 33.00
N GLY A 118 6.79 0.37 31.78
CA GLY A 118 6.22 -0.22 30.56
C GLY A 118 4.74 0.05 30.37
N LEU A 119 4.41 1.25 29.89
CA LEU A 119 3.17 1.45 29.13
C LEU A 119 3.44 1.09 27.68
N TYR A 120 2.40 0.58 27.03
CA TYR A 120 2.41 0.26 25.61
C TYR A 120 0.99 0.49 25.05
N ASN A 121 0.95 1.05 23.83
CA ASN A 121 -0.17 1.23 22.90
C ASN A 121 -1.35 2.02 23.50
N ILE A 122 -1.26 3.35 23.43
CA ILE A 122 -2.40 4.23 23.73
C ILE A 122 -3.34 4.26 22.52
N GLU A 123 -4.62 4.02 22.78
CA GLU A 123 -5.67 4.00 21.75
C GLU A 123 -6.81 4.93 22.16
N LEU A 124 -7.26 5.79 21.24
CA LEU A 124 -8.26 6.83 21.49
C LEU A 124 -9.59 6.53 20.81
N GLY A 125 -10.68 6.89 21.47
CA GLY A 125 -12.01 6.88 20.87
C GLY A 125 -12.89 8.00 21.40
N GLN A 126 -13.62 8.68 20.51
CA GLN A 126 -14.65 9.63 20.93
C GLN A 126 -15.99 8.92 21.14
N LEU A 127 -16.54 9.07 22.34
CA LEU A 127 -17.87 8.59 22.69
C LEU A 127 -18.93 9.57 22.19
N LYS A 128 -20.13 9.06 21.93
CA LYS A 128 -21.30 9.84 21.44
C LYS A 128 -21.71 11.04 22.31
N ASN A 129 -21.28 11.08 23.57
CA ASN A 129 -21.51 12.20 24.48
C ASN A 129 -20.41 13.29 24.37
N GLY A 130 -19.47 13.18 23.44
CA GLY A 130 -18.34 14.07 23.23
C GLY A 130 -17.11 13.79 24.10
N MET A 131 -17.23 12.89 25.09
CA MET A 131 -16.12 12.49 25.95
C MET A 131 -15.14 11.59 25.19
N ILE A 132 -13.87 11.61 25.59
CA ILE A 132 -12.86 10.70 25.09
C ILE A 132 -12.72 9.52 26.04
N VAL A 133 -12.62 8.32 25.46
CA VAL A 133 -12.03 7.16 26.11
C VAL A 133 -10.63 6.96 25.53
N ALA A 134 -9.63 6.85 26.41
CA ALA A 134 -8.30 6.40 26.02
C ALA A 134 -8.01 5.10 26.75
N SER A 135 -7.49 4.09 26.05
CA SER A 135 -7.01 2.86 26.67
C SER A 135 -5.50 2.73 26.52
N TRP A 136 -4.89 1.98 27.44
CA TRP A 136 -3.51 1.53 27.34
C TRP A 136 -3.31 0.37 28.33
N PHE A 137 -2.25 -0.41 28.16
CA PHE A 137 -1.89 -1.45 29.12
C PHE A 137 -0.59 -1.13 29.86
N HIS A 138 -0.46 -1.74 31.05
CA HIS A 138 0.66 -1.48 31.96
C HIS A 138 1.15 -2.77 32.64
N ASP A 139 2.45 -3.04 32.58
CA ASP A 139 3.10 -4.14 33.31
C ASP A 139 3.24 -3.81 34.81
N ILE A 140 2.64 -4.64 35.69
CA ILE A 140 2.89 -4.57 37.12
C ILE A 140 3.99 -5.55 37.56
N THR A 141 4.80 -5.11 38.53
CA THR A 141 5.80 -5.94 39.23
C THR A 141 5.18 -7.29 39.63
N ASN A 142 5.51 -8.35 38.88
CA ASN A 142 5.04 -9.76 38.92
C ASN A 142 4.60 -10.30 37.54
N GLY A 143 4.65 -9.49 36.47
CA GLY A 143 4.47 -9.94 35.08
C GLY A 143 3.00 -10.13 34.67
N ALA A 144 2.08 -9.40 35.31
CA ALA A 144 0.68 -9.36 34.91
C ALA A 144 0.39 -8.00 34.26
N GLU A 145 -0.18 -8.01 33.07
CA GLU A 145 -0.57 -6.79 32.35
C GLU A 145 -1.98 -6.36 32.77
N VAL A 146 -2.17 -5.06 32.99
CA VAL A 146 -3.44 -4.47 33.43
C VAL A 146 -3.87 -3.40 32.45
N ASN A 147 -5.07 -3.56 31.89
CA ASN A 147 -5.69 -2.55 31.04
C ASN A 147 -6.22 -1.41 31.87
N ARG A 148 -5.95 -0.20 31.39
CA ARG A 148 -6.34 1.05 31.99
C ARG A 148 -7.16 1.83 30.99
N PHE A 149 -8.09 2.62 31.52
CA PHE A 149 -8.91 3.49 30.72
C PHE A 149 -8.93 4.87 31.37
N ALA A 150 -8.76 5.92 30.58
CA ALA A 150 -9.05 7.30 30.98
C ALA A 150 -10.32 7.79 30.28
N TYR A 151 -11.19 8.45 31.04
CA TYR A 151 -12.34 9.19 30.50
C TYR A 151 -12.16 10.67 30.80
N PHE A 152 -12.19 11.50 29.76
CA PHE A 152 -11.95 12.92 29.90
C PHE A 152 -12.68 13.75 28.84
N ASP A 153 -12.90 15.02 29.18
CA ASP A 153 -13.42 16.02 28.26
C ASP A 153 -12.23 16.61 27.48
N PRO A 154 -12.23 16.56 26.14
CA PRO A 154 -11.11 17.08 25.34
C PRO A 154 -10.93 18.60 25.49
N ASP A 155 -11.94 19.33 25.98
CA ASP A 155 -11.86 20.76 26.26
C ASP A 155 -11.25 21.09 27.63
N ASN A 156 -11.02 20.08 28.49
CA ASN A 156 -10.54 20.28 29.86
C ASN A 156 -9.31 19.43 30.21
N LEU A 157 -8.35 19.34 29.29
CA LEU A 157 -7.13 18.54 29.44
C LEU A 157 -6.18 19.01 30.56
N GLY A 158 -6.27 20.26 31.00
CA GLY A 158 -5.33 20.85 31.97
C GLY A 158 -5.52 20.41 33.43
N ASP A 159 -6.60 19.70 33.76
CA ASP A 159 -6.90 19.26 35.13
C ASP A 159 -6.97 17.73 35.22
N VAL A 160 -5.82 17.11 35.53
CA VAL A 160 -5.68 15.65 35.71
C VAL A 160 -6.68 15.10 36.74
N THR A 161 -7.21 15.91 37.67
CA THR A 161 -8.20 15.46 38.65
C THR A 161 -9.58 15.16 38.05
N THR A 162 -9.86 15.68 36.85
CA THR A 162 -11.10 15.40 36.11
C THR A 162 -11.02 14.12 35.29
N VAL A 163 -9.82 13.58 35.09
CA VAL A 163 -9.61 12.33 34.35
C VAL A 163 -9.93 11.15 35.27
N THR A 164 -10.98 10.41 34.92
CA THR A 164 -11.31 9.18 35.65
C THR A 164 -10.50 8.05 35.07
N VAL A 165 -9.59 7.47 35.87
CA VAL A 165 -8.82 6.29 35.47
C VAL A 165 -9.40 5.03 36.12
N THR A 166 -9.83 4.08 35.29
CA THR A 166 -10.28 2.75 35.75
C THR A 166 -9.29 1.68 35.32
N ALA A 167 -9.39 0.50 35.93
CA ALA A 167 -8.53 -0.64 35.62
C ALA A 167 -9.35 -1.92 35.61
N ASP A 168 -9.11 -2.77 34.61
CA ASP A 168 -9.60 -4.14 34.66
C ASP A 168 -8.49 -5.05 35.18
N THR A 169 -8.67 -5.51 36.42
CA THR A 169 -7.73 -6.42 37.09
C THR A 169 -8.29 -7.84 37.19
N THR A 170 -9.43 -8.12 36.56
CA THR A 170 -10.18 -9.36 36.77
C THR A 170 -9.84 -10.45 35.77
N ASP A 171 -9.37 -10.06 34.58
CA ASP A 171 -9.03 -10.94 33.48
C ASP A 171 -7.59 -10.67 33.03
N THR A 172 -6.86 -11.70 32.61
CA THR A 172 -5.50 -11.57 32.04
C THR A 172 -5.61 -11.38 30.53
N TYR A 173 -5.66 -10.13 30.09
CA TYR A 173 -5.69 -9.75 28.68
C TYR A 173 -4.88 -8.47 28.44
N VAL A 174 -4.55 -8.19 27.19
CA VAL A 174 -4.04 -6.90 26.72
C VAL A 174 -5.04 -6.32 25.73
N GLY A 175 -5.48 -5.10 26.02
CA GLY A 175 -6.30 -4.30 25.11
C GLY A 175 -5.43 -3.87 23.94
N THR A 176 -5.93 -4.10 22.74
CA THR A 176 -5.26 -3.74 21.49
C THR A 176 -5.89 -2.51 20.85
N ASP A 177 -7.18 -2.24 21.11
CA ASP A 177 -7.92 -1.12 20.52
C ASP A 177 -9.22 -0.78 21.31
N VAL A 178 -9.75 0.43 21.10
CA VAL A 178 -11.03 0.90 21.63
C VAL A 178 -11.95 1.31 20.48
N LEU A 179 -13.10 0.63 20.37
CA LEU A 179 -14.10 0.92 19.35
C LEU A 179 -15.36 1.57 19.97
N PRO A 180 -15.53 2.90 19.91
CA PRO A 180 -16.79 3.56 20.19
C PRO A 180 -17.92 3.04 19.29
N LEU A 181 -19.09 2.80 19.88
CA LEU A 181 -20.25 2.28 19.16
C LEU A 181 -21.34 3.35 19.02
N ALA A 182 -22.12 3.27 17.94
CA ALA A 182 -23.21 4.21 17.62
C ALA A 182 -24.33 4.29 18.69
N ASN A 183 -24.41 3.29 19.57
CA ASN A 183 -25.34 3.26 20.71
C ASN A 183 -24.81 4.02 21.95
N GLY A 184 -23.59 4.57 21.89
CA GLY A 184 -22.93 5.31 22.97
C GLY A 184 -22.13 4.44 23.95
N SER A 185 -22.11 3.11 23.78
CA SER A 185 -21.16 2.22 24.47
C SER A 185 -19.84 2.16 23.69
N TYR A 186 -18.85 1.42 24.21
CA TYR A 186 -17.64 1.11 23.46
C TYR A 186 -17.20 -0.33 23.73
N LEU A 187 -16.48 -0.91 22.76
CA LEU A 187 -15.76 -2.16 22.95
C LEU A 187 -14.31 -1.85 23.30
N ASN A 188 -13.81 -2.55 24.31
CA ASN A 188 -12.38 -2.76 24.43
C ASN A 188 -12.05 -4.09 23.73
N ILE A 189 -11.19 -4.00 22.72
CA ILE A 189 -10.75 -5.10 21.88
C ILE A 189 -9.48 -5.65 22.50
N ALA A 190 -9.39 -6.96 22.68
CA ALA A 190 -8.37 -7.53 23.55
C ALA A 190 -7.93 -8.94 23.15
N VAL A 191 -6.69 -9.27 23.51
CA VAL A 191 -6.11 -10.61 23.46
C VAL A 191 -5.94 -11.14 24.88
N GLY A 192 -6.56 -12.27 25.22
CA GLY A 192 -6.33 -12.99 26.49
C GLY A 192 -4.98 -13.73 26.49
N TYR A 193 -4.46 -14.17 27.66
CA TYR A 193 -3.17 -14.89 27.76
C TYR A 193 -3.21 -16.32 28.32
N ASP A 194 -4.35 -16.86 28.71
CA ASP A 194 -4.48 -18.27 29.12
C ASP A 194 -5.96 -18.69 29.12
N PRO A 195 -6.51 -19.12 27.98
CA PRO A 195 -5.84 -19.25 26.68
C PRO A 195 -5.61 -17.93 25.95
N GLU A 196 -4.69 -17.90 24.99
CA GLU A 196 -4.59 -16.82 24.00
C GLU A 196 -5.84 -16.83 23.12
N VAL A 197 -6.70 -15.81 23.28
CA VAL A 197 -7.98 -15.67 22.56
C VAL A 197 -8.33 -14.21 22.28
N ALA A 198 -8.90 -13.95 21.12
CA ALA A 198 -9.48 -12.67 20.72
C ALA A 198 -10.83 -12.45 21.43
N LEU A 199 -10.96 -11.30 22.10
CA LEU A 199 -12.06 -10.97 23.00
C LEU A 199 -12.59 -9.55 22.77
N PHE A 200 -13.90 -9.40 22.97
CA PHE A 200 -14.51 -8.10 23.23
C PHE A 200 -14.94 -7.96 24.69
N TYR A 201 -14.75 -6.76 25.22
CA TYR A 201 -15.32 -6.32 26.48
C TYR A 201 -16.20 -5.09 26.26
N LEU A 202 -17.51 -5.27 26.45
CA LEU A 202 -18.48 -4.19 26.32
C LEU A 202 -18.52 -3.32 27.58
N HIS A 203 -18.43 -2.01 27.39
CA HIS A 203 -18.49 -1.02 28.46
C HIS A 203 -19.51 0.09 28.13
N ASP A 204 -20.16 0.66 29.15
CA ASP A 204 -20.95 1.87 28.94
C ASP A 204 -20.07 3.13 28.77
N ALA A 205 -20.70 4.26 28.44
CA ALA A 205 -20.02 5.55 28.29
C ALA A 205 -19.30 6.05 29.55
N ALA A 206 -19.52 5.43 30.71
CA ALA A 206 -18.88 5.78 31.98
C ALA A 206 -17.75 4.78 32.35
N GLY A 207 -17.41 3.86 31.44
CA GLY A 207 -16.36 2.87 31.65
C GLY A 207 -16.76 1.68 32.51
N LYS A 208 -18.05 1.49 32.77
CA LYS A 208 -18.52 0.32 33.50
C LYS A 208 -18.64 -0.86 32.54
N LYS A 209 -17.91 -1.93 32.85
CA LYS A 209 -18.02 -3.24 32.17
C LYS A 209 -19.46 -3.77 32.26
N LEU A 210 -20.08 -4.01 31.10
CA LEU A 210 -21.48 -4.44 30.96
C LEU A 210 -21.64 -5.95 30.75
N SER A 211 -20.59 -6.63 30.31
CA SER A 211 -20.61 -8.07 30.03
C SER A 211 -19.34 -8.77 30.54
N GLY A 212 -19.40 -10.10 30.63
CA GLY A 212 -18.19 -10.90 30.62
C GLY A 212 -17.48 -10.84 29.26
N PRO A 213 -16.31 -11.51 29.11
CA PRO A 213 -15.60 -11.58 27.84
C PRO A 213 -16.49 -12.22 26.77
N ILE A 214 -16.56 -11.57 25.60
CA ILE A 214 -17.24 -12.08 24.42
C ILE A 214 -16.16 -12.63 23.49
N ARG A 215 -16.17 -13.94 23.25
CA ARG A 215 -15.18 -14.58 22.37
C ARG A 215 -15.40 -14.20 20.92
N ILE A 216 -14.30 -13.82 20.27
CA ILE A 216 -14.27 -13.51 18.84
C ILE A 216 -13.89 -14.76 18.06
N SER A 217 -12.76 -15.37 18.44
CA SER A 217 -12.27 -16.59 17.82
C SER A 217 -13.07 -17.81 18.30
N GLN A 218 -13.46 -18.64 17.34
CA GLN A 218 -14.17 -19.89 17.59
C GLN A 218 -13.24 -21.11 17.57
N ASP A 219 -11.94 -20.91 17.34
CA ASP A 219 -10.97 -22.00 17.38
C ASP A 219 -10.86 -22.56 18.80
N THR A 220 -10.67 -23.88 18.87
CA THR A 220 -10.66 -24.65 20.12
C THR A 220 -9.26 -25.12 20.49
N ASP A 221 -8.25 -24.88 19.64
CA ASP A 221 -6.87 -25.20 19.96
C ASP A 221 -6.21 -24.04 20.71
N PHE A 222 -6.13 -24.19 22.03
CA PHE A 222 -5.71 -23.16 22.98
C PHE A 222 -4.18 -22.90 22.99
N ARG A 223 -3.50 -23.11 21.86
CA ARG A 223 -2.03 -23.00 21.73
C ARG A 223 -1.59 -21.87 20.81
N ASP A 224 -2.53 -21.01 20.42
CA ASP A 224 -2.44 -20.21 19.22
C ASP A 224 -2.12 -18.76 19.55
N HIS A 225 -1.12 -18.21 18.87
CA HIS A 225 -0.80 -16.79 18.91
C HIS A 225 -1.84 -16.03 18.09
N GLU A 226 -2.91 -15.57 18.76
CA GLU A 226 -3.83 -14.56 18.24
C GLU A 226 -3.27 -13.19 18.64
N SER A 227 -2.66 -12.47 17.69
CA SER A 227 -2.12 -11.13 17.89
C SER A 227 -2.67 -10.17 16.83
N ASP A 228 -2.48 -8.87 17.06
CA ASP A 228 -2.77 -7.81 16.09
C ASP A 228 -4.25 -7.84 15.65
N LEU A 229 -5.12 -7.82 16.66
CA LEU A 229 -6.58 -7.85 16.54
C LEU A 229 -7.12 -6.43 16.34
N ASP A 230 -7.91 -6.26 15.29
CA ASP A 230 -8.56 -5.00 14.93
C ASP A 230 -10.06 -5.24 14.63
N ALA A 231 -10.91 -4.25 14.84
CA ALA A 231 -12.33 -4.35 14.53
C ALA A 231 -12.98 -3.01 14.17
N VAL A 232 -13.96 -3.07 13.28
CA VAL A 232 -14.75 -1.91 12.88
C VAL A 232 -16.25 -2.14 13.05
N GLN A 233 -16.99 -1.06 13.34
CA GLN A 233 -18.45 -1.05 13.26
C GLN A 233 -18.91 -0.61 11.87
N LEU A 234 -19.72 -1.44 11.21
CA LEU A 234 -20.35 -1.11 9.93
C LEU A 234 -21.54 -0.14 10.13
N SER A 235 -21.95 0.52 9.05
CA SER A 235 -23.04 1.51 9.05
C SER A 235 -24.42 0.96 9.48
N ASP A 236 -24.62 -0.36 9.43
CA ASP A 236 -25.83 -1.03 9.92
C ASP A 236 -25.73 -1.50 11.39
N GLY A 237 -24.60 -1.21 12.05
CA GLY A 237 -24.32 -1.51 13.45
C GLY A 237 -23.73 -2.90 13.70
N ARG A 238 -23.48 -3.71 12.66
CA ARG A 238 -22.67 -4.93 12.78
C ARG A 238 -21.22 -4.59 13.08
N ILE A 239 -20.50 -5.57 13.61
CA ILE A 239 -19.08 -5.44 13.94
C ILE A 239 -18.33 -6.52 13.18
N VAL A 240 -17.19 -6.17 12.60
CA VAL A 240 -16.28 -7.12 11.94
C VAL A 240 -14.96 -7.05 12.67
N ALA A 241 -14.47 -8.21 13.13
CA ALA A 241 -13.16 -8.34 13.75
C ALA A 241 -12.23 -9.12 12.83
N VAL A 242 -10.97 -8.72 12.76
CA VAL A 242 -9.89 -9.38 12.02
C VAL A 242 -8.71 -9.65 12.95
N TRP A 243 -8.04 -10.79 12.79
CA TRP A 243 -6.87 -11.15 13.61
C TRP A 243 -5.92 -12.06 12.86
N ASP A 244 -4.65 -12.07 13.28
CA ASP A 244 -3.71 -13.12 12.88
C ASP A 244 -3.98 -14.41 13.65
N ASN A 245 -3.89 -15.55 12.96
CA ASN A 245 -3.96 -16.87 13.55
C ASN A 245 -2.73 -17.68 13.13
N ALA A 246 -1.81 -17.90 14.08
CA ALA A 246 -0.57 -18.63 13.83
C ALA A 246 -0.72 -20.17 13.69
N ALA A 247 -1.86 -20.76 14.07
CA ALA A 247 -2.02 -22.19 14.32
C ALA A 247 -1.91 -23.12 13.09
N PHE A 248 -2.21 -22.58 11.89
CA PHE A 248 -2.17 -23.32 10.63
C PHE A 248 -1.18 -22.68 9.64
N GLY A 249 -0.17 -21.98 10.19
CA GLY A 249 0.64 -21.00 9.48
C GLY A 249 0.02 -19.60 9.56
N PRO A 250 0.84 -18.54 9.59
CA PRO A 250 0.38 -17.15 9.69
C PRO A 250 -0.67 -16.84 8.63
N ARG A 251 -1.88 -16.50 9.06
CA ARG A 251 -3.02 -16.24 8.19
C ARG A 251 -4.02 -15.31 8.87
N ILE A 252 -4.69 -14.50 8.07
CA ILE A 252 -5.69 -13.57 8.56
C ILE A 252 -7.07 -14.22 8.59
N GLN A 253 -7.76 -14.12 9.71
CA GLN A 253 -9.14 -14.55 9.88
C GLN A 253 -10.05 -13.37 10.19
N MET A 254 -11.34 -13.53 9.91
CA MET A 254 -12.36 -12.57 10.28
C MET A 254 -13.64 -13.22 10.79
N GLN A 255 -14.38 -12.47 11.62
CA GLN A 255 -15.68 -12.87 12.16
C GLN A 255 -16.61 -11.65 12.21
N ILE A 256 -17.84 -11.85 11.71
CA ILE A 256 -18.89 -10.83 11.73
C ILE A 256 -19.81 -11.07 12.93
N PHE A 257 -20.18 -10.00 13.62
CA PHE A 257 -21.11 -9.98 14.75
C PHE A 257 -22.31 -9.10 14.42
N ASP A 258 -23.48 -9.51 14.91
CA ASP A 258 -24.63 -8.60 14.91
C ASP A 258 -24.45 -7.49 15.95
N LYS A 259 -25.33 -6.49 15.92
CA LYS A 259 -25.36 -5.38 16.90
C LYS A 259 -25.55 -5.80 18.37
N SER A 260 -25.89 -7.07 18.62
CA SER A 260 -26.00 -7.66 19.95
C SER A 260 -24.75 -8.48 20.31
N LEU A 261 -23.68 -8.36 19.51
CA LEU A 261 -22.39 -9.03 19.67
C LEU A 261 -22.50 -10.56 19.55
N VAL A 262 -23.47 -11.05 18.78
CA VAL A 262 -23.60 -12.49 18.46
C VAL A 262 -22.92 -12.76 17.13
N ALA A 263 -21.96 -13.69 17.13
CA ALA A 263 -21.25 -14.13 15.92
C ALA A 263 -22.23 -14.68 14.86
N GLN A 264 -22.03 -14.27 13.61
CA GLN A 264 -22.82 -14.65 12.45
C GLN A 264 -21.99 -15.54 11.51
N GLY A 265 -22.58 -16.66 11.07
CA GLY A 265 -21.88 -17.59 10.18
C GLY A 265 -20.68 -18.27 10.84
N THR A 266 -19.74 -18.72 10.00
CA THR A 266 -18.47 -19.30 10.43
C THR A 266 -17.34 -18.28 10.23
N THR A 267 -16.25 -18.42 10.98
CA THR A 267 -15.02 -17.67 10.76
C THR A 267 -14.56 -17.80 9.31
N VAL A 268 -14.24 -16.67 8.68
CA VAL A 268 -13.79 -16.60 7.29
C VAL A 268 -12.27 -16.42 7.28
N GLN A 269 -11.59 -17.14 6.40
CA GLN A 269 -10.17 -16.92 6.15
C GLN A 269 -10.02 -15.81 5.10
N VAL A 270 -9.35 -14.73 5.46
CA VAL A 270 -9.11 -13.56 4.60
C VAL A 270 -7.92 -13.82 3.68
N SER A 271 -6.80 -14.29 4.21
CA SER A 271 -5.60 -14.52 3.41
C SER A 271 -5.66 -15.85 2.63
N PRO A 272 -5.03 -15.93 1.44
CA PRO A 272 -4.97 -17.18 0.66
C PRO A 272 -4.36 -18.35 1.44
N ALA A 273 -4.89 -19.56 1.23
CA ALA A 273 -4.38 -20.76 1.89
C ALA A 273 -2.90 -21.02 1.53
N GLY A 274 -2.07 -21.26 2.55
CA GLY A 274 -0.65 -21.57 2.39
C GLY A 274 0.27 -20.36 2.18
N MET A 275 -0.26 -19.14 2.19
CA MET A 275 0.54 -17.91 2.24
C MET A 275 0.70 -17.44 3.69
N SER A 276 1.92 -16.99 4.03
CA SER A 276 2.16 -16.28 5.28
C SER A 276 1.52 -14.90 5.23
N ALA A 277 0.59 -14.63 6.14
CA ALA A 277 -0.02 -13.32 6.32
C ALA A 277 -0.19 -12.95 7.79
N VAL A 278 0.16 -11.71 8.15
CA VAL A 278 0.19 -11.21 9.55
C VAL A 278 -0.22 -9.73 9.60
N ASP A 279 -0.38 -9.18 10.79
CA ASP A 279 -0.65 -7.76 11.07
C ASP A 279 -1.83 -7.19 10.25
N PRO A 280 -3.07 -7.69 10.44
CA PRO A 280 -4.22 -7.16 9.74
C PRO A 280 -4.68 -5.81 10.31
N ALA A 281 -5.22 -4.96 9.45
CA ALA A 281 -6.03 -3.80 9.85
C ALA A 281 -7.31 -3.73 9.00
N ILE A 282 -8.38 -3.15 9.54
CA ILE A 282 -9.71 -3.12 8.93
C ILE A 282 -10.33 -1.73 8.97
N ALA A 283 -10.99 -1.33 7.88
CA ALA A 283 -11.79 -0.11 7.84
C ALA A 283 -13.14 -0.36 7.16
N ALA A 284 -14.21 0.21 7.72
CA ALA A 284 -15.53 0.19 7.12
C ALA A 284 -15.57 1.15 5.93
N THR A 285 -16.31 0.79 4.87
CA THR A 285 -16.44 1.62 3.66
C THR A 285 -17.77 2.39 3.64
N PRO A 286 -17.85 3.56 2.98
CA PRO A 286 -19.09 4.36 2.92
C PRO A 286 -20.30 3.65 2.27
N ASP A 287 -20.06 2.63 1.44
CA ASP A 287 -21.10 1.81 0.82
C ASP A 287 -21.65 0.70 1.74
N GLY A 288 -21.13 0.62 2.98
CA GLY A 288 -21.55 -0.32 4.03
C GLY A 288 -20.81 -1.66 4.01
N GLY A 289 -19.80 -1.83 3.16
CA GLY A 289 -18.82 -2.91 3.22
C GLY A 289 -17.65 -2.61 4.14
N PHE A 290 -16.52 -3.26 3.89
CA PHE A 290 -15.25 -3.02 4.59
C PHE A 290 -14.06 -3.49 3.75
N VAL A 291 -12.87 -3.02 4.12
CA VAL A 291 -11.59 -3.44 3.56
C VAL A 291 -10.70 -4.02 4.65
N VAL A 292 -9.92 -5.03 4.30
CA VAL A 292 -8.91 -5.61 5.19
C VAL A 292 -7.56 -5.50 4.51
N VAL A 293 -6.59 -4.88 5.19
CA VAL A 293 -5.20 -4.87 4.77
C VAL A 293 -4.39 -5.82 5.65
N TYR A 294 -3.30 -6.36 5.13
CA TYR A 294 -2.42 -7.24 5.89
C TYR A 294 -1.04 -7.35 5.23
N ASN A 295 -0.05 -7.75 6.02
CA ASN A 295 1.28 -8.11 5.50
C ASN A 295 1.22 -9.46 4.80
N GLY A 296 1.49 -9.51 3.49
CA GLY A 296 1.77 -10.73 2.76
C GLY A 296 3.25 -11.14 2.86
N ALA A 297 3.66 -12.12 2.04
CA ALA A 297 5.04 -12.63 2.06
C ALA A 297 6.11 -11.59 1.70
N SER A 298 5.78 -10.60 0.87
CA SER A 298 6.71 -9.55 0.42
C SER A 298 6.06 -8.18 0.18
N THR A 299 4.73 -8.10 0.23
CA THR A 299 3.90 -6.92 -0.10
C THR A 299 2.84 -6.70 0.97
N ILE A 300 2.36 -5.46 1.12
CA ILE A 300 1.08 -5.21 1.78
C ILE A 300 -0.01 -5.61 0.79
N ARG A 301 -1.01 -6.35 1.27
CA ARG A 301 -2.16 -6.77 0.47
C ARG A 301 -3.43 -6.19 1.02
N LEU A 302 -4.40 -5.97 0.15
CA LEU A 302 -5.73 -5.49 0.50
C LEU A 302 -6.79 -6.41 -0.10
N MET A 303 -7.82 -6.72 0.67
CA MET A 303 -9.04 -7.40 0.22
C MET A 303 -10.28 -6.55 0.50
N ARG A 304 -11.26 -6.54 -0.41
CA ARG A 304 -12.52 -5.80 -0.24
C ARG A 304 -13.68 -6.75 -0.02
N TYR A 305 -14.57 -6.34 0.88
CA TYR A 305 -15.76 -7.08 1.23
C TYR A 305 -17.01 -6.22 1.07
N ASP A 306 -18.06 -6.84 0.57
CA ASP A 306 -19.36 -6.19 0.51
C ASP A 306 -20.00 -6.11 1.90
N ARG A 307 -21.17 -5.47 1.97
CA ARG A 307 -21.91 -5.37 3.22
C ARG A 307 -22.20 -6.75 3.85
N LEU A 308 -22.39 -7.81 3.08
CA LEU A 308 -22.71 -9.13 3.63
C LEU A 308 -21.49 -9.86 4.16
N GLY A 309 -20.28 -9.36 3.90
CA GLY A 309 -19.02 -10.01 4.23
C GLY A 309 -18.53 -10.95 3.14
N GLU A 310 -19.09 -10.85 1.92
CA GLU A 310 -18.62 -11.59 0.77
C GLU A 310 -17.48 -10.82 0.10
N ALA A 311 -16.40 -11.53 -0.25
CA ALA A 311 -15.28 -10.91 -0.96
C ALA A 311 -15.75 -10.39 -2.32
N ILE A 312 -15.47 -9.12 -2.59
CA ILE A 312 -15.78 -8.48 -3.88
C ILE A 312 -14.75 -8.90 -4.93
N ASP A 313 -13.51 -9.09 -4.50
CA ASP A 313 -12.35 -9.42 -5.32
C ASP A 313 -11.30 -10.25 -4.57
N ASP A 314 -10.37 -10.82 -5.34
CA ASP A 314 -9.15 -11.40 -4.78
C ASP A 314 -8.28 -10.30 -4.19
N ALA A 315 -7.51 -10.66 -3.15
CA ALA A 315 -6.56 -9.73 -2.55
C ALA A 315 -5.49 -9.27 -3.57
N PHE A 316 -5.14 -8.00 -3.55
CA PHE A 316 -4.16 -7.40 -4.45
C PHE A 316 -3.07 -6.63 -3.69
N ASP A 317 -1.93 -6.41 -4.35
CA ASP A 317 -0.78 -5.76 -3.72
C ASP A 317 -0.93 -4.23 -3.74
N VAL A 318 -0.88 -3.62 -2.54
CA VAL A 318 -0.95 -2.15 -2.41
C VAL A 318 0.44 -1.52 -2.27
N SER A 319 1.46 -2.31 -1.95
CA SER A 319 2.87 -1.89 -1.89
C SER A 319 3.75 -2.64 -2.88
N GLN A 320 4.93 -2.08 -3.17
CA GLN A 320 5.95 -2.79 -3.93
C GLN A 320 6.61 -3.88 -3.08
N ALA A 321 7.00 -4.99 -3.73
CA ALA A 321 7.77 -6.04 -3.08
C ALA A 321 9.16 -5.53 -2.64
N VAL A 322 9.55 -5.79 -1.39
CA VAL A 322 10.82 -5.32 -0.81
C VAL A 322 11.52 -6.40 0.03
N GLU A 323 12.85 -6.48 -0.08
CA GLU A 323 13.66 -7.57 0.49
C GLU A 323 13.61 -7.69 2.02
N LYS A 324 13.42 -6.58 2.76
CA LYS A 324 13.38 -6.57 4.24
C LYS A 324 11.96 -6.44 4.81
N GLY A 325 10.94 -6.51 3.95
CA GLY A 325 9.53 -6.50 4.35
C GLY A 325 8.91 -5.11 4.54
N ASN A 326 7.59 -5.12 4.61
CA ASN A 326 6.75 -4.04 5.11
C ASN A 326 6.10 -4.56 6.42
N GLY A 327 5.83 -3.69 7.39
CA GLY A 327 5.28 -4.05 8.70
C GLY A 327 4.19 -3.08 9.16
N PHE A 328 3.25 -3.59 9.96
CA PHE A 328 2.16 -2.83 10.60
C PHE A 328 1.39 -1.92 9.65
N PRO A 329 0.61 -2.50 8.70
CA PRO A 329 -0.24 -1.71 7.85
C PRO A 329 -1.41 -1.14 8.65
N GLU A 330 -1.76 0.10 8.36
CA GLU A 330 -2.95 0.75 8.88
C GLU A 330 -3.85 1.12 7.70
N VAL A 331 -5.16 1.16 7.90
CA VAL A 331 -6.12 1.46 6.83
C VAL A 331 -7.25 2.35 7.29
N GLU A 332 -7.63 3.30 6.44
CA GLU A 332 -8.85 4.10 6.60
C GLU A 332 -9.58 4.22 5.27
N THR A 333 -10.87 4.53 5.34
CA THR A 333 -11.64 4.88 4.15
C THR A 333 -12.14 6.31 4.21
N LEU A 334 -11.99 7.02 3.10
CA LEU A 334 -12.40 8.41 2.95
C LEU A 334 -13.87 8.48 2.52
N GLU A 335 -14.51 9.61 2.73
CA GLU A 335 -15.92 9.84 2.37
C GLU A 335 -16.25 9.50 0.90
N ASN A 336 -15.28 9.70 0.00
CA ASN A 336 -15.43 9.40 -1.43
C ASN A 336 -15.22 7.92 -1.78
N GLY A 337 -14.99 7.06 -0.79
CA GLY A 337 -14.70 5.63 -0.95
C GLY A 337 -13.24 5.30 -1.24
N ALA A 338 -12.36 6.30 -1.33
CA ALA A 338 -10.93 6.04 -1.43
C ALA A 338 -10.42 5.35 -0.18
N VAL A 339 -9.50 4.41 -0.36
CA VAL A 339 -8.87 3.70 0.76
C VAL A 339 -7.46 4.22 0.95
N VAL A 340 -7.14 4.66 2.16
CA VAL A 340 -5.79 5.07 2.53
C VAL A 340 -5.16 3.90 3.25
N VAL A 341 -4.04 3.40 2.73
CA VAL A 341 -3.24 2.38 3.40
C VAL A 341 -1.90 2.99 3.74
N SER A 342 -1.48 2.90 5.00
CA SER A 342 -0.12 3.24 5.40
C SER A 342 0.63 2.01 5.89
N TRP A 343 1.95 2.02 5.83
CA TRP A 343 2.78 0.94 6.34
C TRP A 343 4.19 1.43 6.65
N THR A 344 4.89 0.69 7.49
CA THR A 344 6.32 0.90 7.75
C THR A 344 7.15 0.04 6.80
N ARG A 345 8.14 0.64 6.12
CA ARG A 345 9.10 -0.11 5.29
C ARG A 345 10.45 -0.22 6.00
N PHE A 346 11.02 -1.41 6.00
CA PHE A 346 12.38 -1.63 6.51
C PHE A 346 13.40 -1.49 5.37
N THR A 347 14.32 -0.52 5.45
CA THR A 347 15.33 -0.29 4.41
C THR A 347 16.72 -0.82 4.77
N ASP A 348 17.04 -0.96 6.07
CA ASP A 348 18.16 -1.74 6.62
C ASP A 348 17.92 -2.05 8.13
N ASP A 349 18.91 -2.56 8.89
CA ASP A 349 18.72 -2.98 10.31
C ASP A 349 18.35 -1.82 11.26
N PHE A 350 18.34 -0.58 10.76
CA PHE A 350 18.04 0.60 11.57
C PHE A 350 16.99 1.52 10.94
N TYR A 351 16.91 1.68 9.61
CA TYR A 351 16.00 2.65 8.96
C TYR A 351 14.60 2.10 8.66
N THR A 352 13.60 2.77 9.22
CA THR A 352 12.17 2.61 8.93
C THR A 352 11.61 3.91 8.34
N ASP A 353 10.77 3.81 7.32
CA ASP A 353 10.09 4.95 6.68
C ASP A 353 8.58 4.65 6.63
N VAL A 354 7.74 5.67 6.86
CA VAL A 354 6.28 5.56 6.71
C VAL A 354 5.90 5.86 5.27
N PHE A 355 5.21 4.92 4.66
CA PHE A 355 4.62 5.05 3.33
C PHE A 355 3.10 5.08 3.45
N GLY A 356 2.46 5.78 2.52
CA GLY A 356 1.01 5.84 2.42
C GLY A 356 0.57 5.82 0.97
N ARG A 357 -0.54 5.16 0.68
CA ARG A 357 -1.15 5.10 -0.64
C ARG A 357 -2.64 5.39 -0.53
N VAL A 358 -3.12 6.31 -1.35
CA VAL A 358 -4.55 6.54 -1.57
C VAL A 358 -4.97 5.71 -2.77
N LEU A 359 -5.93 4.81 -2.58
CA LEU A 359 -6.50 3.92 -3.58
C LEU A 359 -7.86 4.50 -3.98
N ASP A 360 -7.96 5.16 -5.14
CA ASP A 360 -9.25 5.63 -5.65
C ASP A 360 -10.02 4.42 -6.25
N PRO A 361 -11.19 4.04 -5.71
CA PRO A 361 -11.96 2.90 -6.21
C PRO A 361 -12.40 3.05 -7.67
N ALA A 362 -12.38 4.25 -8.25
CA ALA A 362 -12.65 4.48 -9.68
C ALA A 362 -11.50 4.06 -10.61
N LEU A 363 -10.33 3.70 -10.05
CA LEU A 363 -9.12 3.32 -10.77
C LEU A 363 -8.77 1.83 -10.60
N TYR A 364 -9.67 1.04 -10.01
CA TYR A 364 -9.57 -0.42 -9.92
C TYR A 364 -10.73 -1.10 -10.64
N GLY A 365 -10.40 -1.96 -11.58
CA GLY A 365 -11.33 -2.83 -12.28
C GLY A 365 -11.81 -4.00 -11.42
N SER A 366 -12.47 -4.91 -12.07
CA SER A 366 -13.15 -6.08 -11.54
C SER A 366 -12.72 -7.31 -12.34
N GLY A 367 -13.41 -8.45 -12.19
CA GLY A 367 -13.16 -9.64 -13.02
C GLY A 367 -13.90 -9.64 -14.37
N ILE A 368 -14.50 -8.51 -14.78
CA ILE A 368 -15.21 -8.33 -16.04
C ILE A 368 -14.69 -7.11 -16.77
N ARG A 369 -15.08 -6.92 -18.04
CA ARG A 369 -14.72 -5.71 -18.80
C ARG A 369 -15.08 -4.42 -18.06
N ASP A 370 -14.06 -3.61 -17.84
CA ASP A 370 -14.15 -2.30 -17.22
C ASP A 370 -13.72 -1.16 -18.17
N ARG A 371 -14.13 0.05 -17.80
CA ARG A 371 -13.66 1.28 -18.42
C ARG A 371 -13.24 2.25 -17.33
N LEU A 372 -11.95 2.28 -17.05
CA LEU A 372 -11.34 3.15 -16.05
C LEU A 372 -10.78 4.39 -16.75
N THR A 373 -10.98 5.55 -16.15
CA THR A 373 -10.43 6.80 -16.66
C THR A 373 -10.02 7.64 -15.47
N ASP A 374 -8.77 8.06 -15.51
CA ASP A 374 -8.14 8.83 -14.46
C ASP A 374 -8.58 10.30 -14.43
N LYS A 375 -8.19 11.01 -13.37
CA LYS A 375 -8.13 12.48 -13.29
C LYS A 375 -6.68 12.92 -13.46
N VAL A 376 -6.44 14.11 -14.03
CA VAL A 376 -5.09 14.65 -14.26
C VAL A 376 -4.21 14.57 -13.01
N GLY A 377 -3.10 13.82 -13.07
CA GLY A 377 -2.23 13.51 -11.93
C GLY A 377 -1.38 12.26 -12.19
N ALA A 378 -0.40 11.99 -11.32
CA ALA A 378 0.37 10.73 -11.38
C ALA A 378 -0.36 9.66 -10.58
N ASN A 379 -0.86 8.63 -11.25
CA ASN A 379 -1.79 7.68 -10.65
C ASN A 379 -1.43 6.21 -10.93
N TRP A 380 -2.16 5.33 -10.25
CA TRP A 380 -2.07 3.89 -10.43
C TRP A 380 -3.43 3.35 -10.86
N MET A 381 -3.47 2.59 -11.95
CA MET A 381 -4.67 1.89 -12.42
C MET A 381 -4.40 0.40 -12.59
N ASP A 382 -5.43 -0.39 -12.36
CA ASP A 382 -5.39 -1.84 -12.46
C ASP A 382 -6.72 -2.37 -13.04
N GLY A 383 -6.69 -2.96 -14.23
CA GLY A 383 -7.85 -3.54 -14.91
C GLY A 383 -8.31 -4.87 -14.33
N ARG A 384 -7.37 -5.65 -13.77
CA ARG A 384 -7.55 -6.98 -13.20
C ARG A 384 -7.97 -8.06 -14.19
N GLY A 385 -9.25 -8.28 -14.41
CA GLY A 385 -9.72 -9.39 -15.22
C GLY A 385 -10.78 -8.90 -16.17
N GLY A 386 -10.66 -9.19 -17.46
CA GLY A 386 -11.61 -8.65 -18.42
C GLY A 386 -10.91 -8.20 -19.68
N ASN A 387 -11.61 -7.40 -20.47
CA ASN A 387 -11.03 -6.82 -21.67
C ASN A 387 -11.26 -5.33 -21.56
N ASP A 388 -10.35 -4.65 -20.90
CA ASP A 388 -10.55 -3.38 -20.26
C ASP A 388 -10.13 -2.21 -21.14
N ILE A 389 -10.59 -1.02 -20.77
CA ILE A 389 -10.11 0.23 -21.34
C ILE A 389 -9.64 1.11 -20.18
N LEU A 390 -8.33 1.32 -20.10
CA LEU A 390 -7.64 2.05 -19.05
C LEU A 390 -7.03 3.33 -19.64
N ASN A 391 -7.29 4.49 -19.05
CA ASN A 391 -6.86 5.79 -19.60
C ASN A 391 -6.32 6.74 -18.51
N GLY A 392 -5.00 6.94 -18.49
CA GLY A 392 -4.26 7.76 -17.51
C GLY A 392 -4.38 9.26 -17.74
N LEU A 393 -4.73 9.68 -18.96
CA LEU A 393 -4.84 11.09 -19.39
C LEU A 393 -3.53 11.88 -19.31
N GLY A 394 -3.06 12.22 -18.12
CA GLY A 394 -1.76 12.86 -17.99
C GLY A 394 -1.31 13.07 -16.55
N GLY A 395 0.00 13.19 -16.39
CA GLY A 395 0.74 12.85 -15.17
C GLY A 395 1.60 11.63 -15.43
N ASN A 396 2.39 11.17 -14.46
CA ASN A 396 3.25 9.99 -14.66
C ASN A 396 2.53 8.78 -14.07
N ASP A 397 2.04 7.88 -14.92
CA ASP A 397 1.11 6.83 -14.51
C ASP A 397 1.75 5.45 -14.46
N ILE A 398 1.17 4.57 -13.66
CA ILE A 398 1.47 3.14 -13.64
C ILE A 398 0.17 2.38 -13.87
N ILE A 399 0.07 1.65 -14.98
CA ILE A 399 -1.18 1.03 -15.41
C ILE A 399 -0.96 -0.46 -15.71
N TYR A 400 -1.77 -1.32 -15.09
CA TYR A 400 -1.77 -2.77 -15.30
C TYR A 400 -3.09 -3.22 -15.95
N GLY A 401 -3.00 -3.97 -17.06
CA GLY A 401 -4.15 -4.66 -17.68
C GLY A 401 -4.52 -5.95 -16.94
N ASP A 402 -3.50 -6.65 -16.43
CA ASP A 402 -3.61 -7.96 -15.77
C ASP A 402 -4.11 -9.07 -16.72
N ARG A 403 -5.34 -9.58 -16.58
CA ARG A 403 -5.84 -10.69 -17.41
C ARG A 403 -6.86 -10.21 -18.42
N GLY A 404 -6.52 -10.36 -19.69
CA GLY A 404 -7.45 -10.50 -20.80
C GLY A 404 -6.97 -9.74 -22.03
N HIS A 405 -7.80 -8.90 -22.64
CA HIS A 405 -7.38 -8.20 -23.87
C HIS A 405 -7.68 -6.72 -23.73
N ASP A 406 -6.68 -5.99 -23.27
CA ASP A 406 -6.83 -4.68 -22.69
C ASP A 406 -6.38 -3.59 -23.64
N LYS A 407 -6.93 -2.40 -23.43
CA LYS A 407 -6.53 -1.17 -24.12
C LYS A 407 -6.07 -0.16 -23.10
N ILE A 408 -4.78 0.10 -23.10
CA ILE A 408 -4.11 0.93 -22.11
C ILE A 408 -3.58 2.19 -22.77
N PHE A 409 -3.99 3.36 -22.27
CA PHE A 409 -3.53 4.66 -22.74
C PHE A 409 -2.88 5.40 -21.57
N GLY A 410 -1.57 5.68 -21.67
CA GLY A 410 -0.83 6.48 -20.68
C GLY A 410 -1.25 7.95 -20.74
N GLY A 411 -1.00 8.59 -21.89
CA GLY A 411 -1.45 9.95 -22.15
C GLY A 411 -0.27 10.91 -22.18
N ASN A 412 -0.29 11.98 -21.38
CA ASN A 412 0.85 12.90 -21.28
C ASN A 412 1.64 12.64 -19.99
N GLY A 413 2.92 12.30 -20.08
CA GLY A 413 3.75 12.08 -18.91
C GLY A 413 4.68 10.90 -19.11
N ARG A 414 5.47 10.56 -18.09
CA ARG A 414 6.36 9.41 -18.17
C ARG A 414 5.69 8.21 -17.54
N ASP A 415 5.10 7.39 -18.37
CA ASP A 415 4.17 6.34 -17.97
C ASP A 415 4.83 4.96 -17.97
N ARG A 416 4.24 4.05 -17.21
CA ARG A 416 4.63 2.64 -17.13
C ARG A 416 3.39 1.78 -17.36
N LEU A 417 3.33 1.15 -18.53
CA LEU A 417 2.18 0.37 -18.96
C LEU A 417 2.54 -1.12 -19.03
N PHE A 418 1.67 -1.96 -18.47
CA PHE A 418 1.83 -3.41 -18.41
C PHE A 418 0.56 -4.09 -18.93
N GLY A 419 0.65 -4.82 -20.03
CA GLY A 419 -0.46 -5.61 -20.59
C GLY A 419 -0.74 -6.85 -19.74
N GLU A 420 0.32 -7.58 -19.40
CA GLU A 420 0.31 -8.82 -18.61
C GLU A 420 -0.16 -10.04 -19.40
N ILE A 421 -1.37 -10.57 -19.19
CA ILE A 421 -1.83 -11.81 -19.83
C ILE A 421 -2.92 -11.52 -20.86
N GLY A 422 -2.59 -11.77 -22.12
CA GLY A 422 -3.44 -11.82 -23.29
C GLY A 422 -3.04 -10.77 -24.32
N ASN A 423 -3.82 -10.63 -25.39
CA ASN A 423 -3.47 -9.77 -26.53
C ASN A 423 -3.87 -8.31 -26.27
N ASP A 424 -2.90 -7.50 -25.88
CA ASP A 424 -3.13 -6.15 -25.38
C ASP A 424 -2.75 -5.06 -26.40
N THR A 425 -3.28 -3.87 -26.18
CA THR A 425 -2.91 -2.66 -26.94
C THR A 425 -2.50 -1.56 -25.97
N LEU A 426 -1.23 -1.17 -26.01
CA LEU A 426 -0.62 -0.15 -25.14
C LEU A 426 -0.20 1.06 -25.98
N ASP A 427 -0.60 2.26 -25.57
CA ASP A 427 -0.18 3.55 -26.14
C ASP A 427 0.39 4.44 -25.02
N GLY A 428 1.71 4.69 -25.05
CA GLY A 428 2.42 5.51 -24.06
C GLY A 428 1.94 6.97 -24.12
N GLY A 429 1.92 7.52 -25.33
CA GLY A 429 1.38 8.83 -25.60
C GLY A 429 2.49 9.86 -25.79
N GLY A 430 2.87 10.60 -24.76
CA GLY A 430 3.92 11.61 -24.89
C GLY A 430 4.78 11.78 -23.66
N GLN A 431 6.04 12.17 -23.87
CA GLN A 431 7.21 11.98 -23.00
C GLN A 431 7.73 10.54 -23.03
N ASN A 432 8.70 10.24 -22.15
CA ASN A 432 9.48 9.00 -22.21
C ASN A 432 8.81 7.89 -21.40
N ASP A 433 8.28 6.88 -22.10
CA ASP A 433 7.43 5.85 -21.53
C ASP A 433 8.10 4.48 -21.47
N ARG A 434 7.51 3.58 -20.68
CA ARG A 434 7.91 2.17 -20.59
C ARG A 434 6.70 1.28 -20.79
N LEU A 435 6.71 0.50 -21.86
CA LEU A 435 5.62 -0.40 -22.22
C LEU A 435 6.12 -1.85 -22.19
N LEU A 436 5.36 -2.73 -21.53
CA LEU A 436 5.57 -4.18 -21.53
C LEU A 436 4.27 -4.88 -21.90
N GLY A 437 4.25 -5.61 -23.02
CA GLY A 437 3.11 -6.43 -23.42
C GLY A 437 2.95 -7.65 -22.50
N ALA A 438 4.06 -8.36 -22.30
CA ALA A 438 4.16 -9.62 -21.55
C ALA A 438 3.61 -10.81 -22.35
N ALA A 439 2.58 -11.52 -21.93
CA ALA A 439 2.17 -12.78 -22.56
C ALA A 439 0.98 -12.59 -23.50
N GLY A 440 1.19 -12.60 -24.81
CA GLY A 440 0.11 -12.32 -25.76
C GLY A 440 0.63 -12.02 -27.16
N ALA A 441 -0.27 -11.74 -28.08
CA ALA A 441 0.11 -11.06 -29.32
C ALA A 441 -0.27 -9.60 -29.18
N ASP A 442 0.70 -8.78 -28.80
CA ASP A 442 0.49 -7.43 -28.29
C ASP A 442 0.79 -6.34 -29.34
N VAL A 443 0.18 -5.18 -29.15
CA VAL A 443 0.44 -3.97 -29.94
C VAL A 443 0.91 -2.86 -29.02
N LEU A 444 2.17 -2.47 -29.14
CA LEU A 444 2.80 -1.43 -28.32
C LEU A 444 3.13 -0.21 -29.19
N LYS A 445 2.71 0.96 -28.72
CA LYS A 445 2.96 2.26 -29.36
C LYS A 445 3.60 3.21 -28.34
N GLY A 446 4.86 3.58 -28.56
CA GLY A 446 5.61 4.50 -27.69
C GLY A 446 4.97 5.88 -27.69
N GLY A 447 5.03 6.57 -28.83
CA GLY A 447 4.39 7.86 -29.02
C GLY A 447 5.42 8.96 -29.24
N ASP A 448 5.31 10.07 -28.52
CA ASP A 448 6.26 11.17 -28.58
C ASP A 448 7.26 11.08 -27.42
N GLY A 449 8.49 10.64 -27.59
CA GLY A 449 9.40 10.47 -26.46
C GLY A 449 10.62 9.64 -26.79
N ASN A 450 11.45 9.35 -25.79
CA ASN A 450 12.43 8.28 -25.92
C ASN A 450 11.90 7.10 -25.10
N ASP A 451 11.26 6.16 -25.78
CA ASP A 451 10.44 5.12 -25.16
C ASP A 451 11.19 3.79 -25.08
N LEU A 452 10.77 2.95 -24.15
CA LEU A 452 11.23 1.56 -24.03
C LEU A 452 10.03 0.63 -24.22
N LEU A 453 10.06 -0.13 -25.32
CA LEU A 453 9.01 -1.09 -25.67
C LEU A 453 9.56 -2.51 -25.58
N ARG A 454 8.86 -3.38 -24.85
CA ARG A 454 9.14 -4.81 -24.76
C ARG A 454 7.87 -5.60 -25.07
N GLY A 455 7.91 -6.42 -26.12
CA GLY A 455 6.79 -7.27 -26.55
C GLY A 455 6.52 -8.34 -25.49
N GLY A 456 7.42 -9.30 -25.37
CA GLY A 456 7.34 -10.36 -24.37
C GLY A 456 7.22 -11.73 -25.02
N GLN A 457 6.21 -12.51 -24.66
CA GLN A 457 5.92 -13.81 -25.26
C GLN A 457 4.78 -13.69 -26.25
N GLY A 458 5.02 -14.08 -27.50
CA GLY A 458 4.02 -14.15 -28.55
C GLY A 458 4.43 -13.30 -29.74
N ASN A 459 3.56 -13.11 -30.73
CA ASN A 459 3.94 -12.37 -31.94
C ASN A 459 3.46 -10.93 -31.81
N ASP A 460 4.37 -10.03 -31.51
CA ASP A 460 4.07 -8.67 -31.12
C ASP A 460 4.30 -7.66 -32.25
N THR A 461 3.68 -6.49 -32.12
CA THR A 461 3.89 -5.33 -33.00
C THR A 461 4.29 -4.11 -32.18
N LEU A 462 5.52 -3.66 -32.33
CA LEU A 462 6.07 -2.51 -31.59
C LEU A 462 6.32 -1.33 -32.55
N GLN A 463 5.86 -0.14 -32.16
CA GLN A 463 6.03 1.12 -32.89
C GLN A 463 6.57 2.20 -31.94
N GLY A 464 7.82 2.63 -32.12
CA GLY A 464 8.42 3.72 -31.32
C GLY A 464 7.72 5.05 -31.58
N ASN A 465 7.58 5.42 -32.86
CA ASN A 465 7.04 6.68 -33.37
C ASN A 465 8.03 7.84 -33.33
N LYS A 466 7.92 8.83 -32.45
CA LYS A 466 8.83 10.00 -32.46
C LYS A 466 9.78 9.92 -31.29
N GLY A 467 11.07 10.06 -31.58
CA GLY A 467 12.16 10.21 -30.63
C GLY A 467 13.10 9.03 -30.72
N ASN A 468 13.94 8.81 -29.70
CA ASN A 468 14.98 7.78 -29.76
C ASN A 468 14.54 6.59 -28.92
N ASP A 469 13.95 5.62 -29.58
CA ASP A 469 13.26 4.53 -28.92
C ASP A 469 14.14 3.29 -28.80
N THR A 470 13.83 2.44 -27.82
CA THR A 470 14.43 1.12 -27.66
C THR A 470 13.35 0.07 -27.76
N LEU A 471 13.43 -0.77 -28.79
CA LEU A 471 12.43 -1.80 -29.08
C LEU A 471 13.05 -3.18 -28.91
N LYS A 472 12.35 -4.05 -28.18
CA LYS A 472 12.71 -5.45 -28.01
C LYS A 472 11.47 -6.32 -28.20
N GLY A 473 11.46 -7.16 -29.23
CA GLY A 473 10.37 -8.11 -29.48
C GLY A 473 10.27 -9.17 -28.38
N GLU A 474 11.41 -9.82 -28.07
CA GLU A 474 11.51 -10.96 -27.17
C GLU A 474 11.05 -12.28 -27.83
N ASP A 475 10.31 -13.15 -27.15
CA ASP A 475 10.01 -14.49 -27.65
C ASP A 475 8.85 -14.45 -28.66
N GLY A 476 9.11 -14.65 -29.95
CA GLY A 476 8.05 -14.52 -30.94
C GLY A 476 8.46 -14.42 -32.39
N ASN A 477 7.53 -13.97 -33.22
CA ASN A 477 7.87 -13.45 -34.54
C ASN A 477 7.32 -12.02 -34.60
N ASP A 478 8.17 -11.06 -34.30
CA ASP A 478 7.73 -9.71 -33.99
C ASP A 478 7.88 -8.76 -35.17
N ILE A 479 7.09 -7.70 -35.15
CA ILE A 479 7.18 -6.59 -36.11
C ILE A 479 7.63 -5.34 -35.35
N LEU A 480 8.79 -4.81 -35.72
CA LEU A 480 9.45 -3.70 -35.05
C LEU A 480 9.55 -2.51 -36.01
N THR A 481 9.05 -1.35 -35.58
CA THR A 481 9.11 -0.09 -36.35
C THR A 481 9.64 1.01 -35.43
N GLY A 482 10.81 1.56 -35.73
CA GLY A 482 11.44 2.59 -34.89
C GLY A 482 10.71 3.93 -35.03
N GLY A 483 10.55 4.40 -36.26
CA GLY A 483 9.94 5.67 -36.61
C GLY A 483 10.96 6.78 -36.82
N LEU A 484 10.68 7.96 -36.26
CA LEU A 484 11.49 9.15 -36.38
C LEU A 484 12.46 9.26 -35.20
N GLY A 485 13.74 9.11 -35.47
CA GLY A 485 14.78 9.45 -34.50
C GLY A 485 15.99 8.57 -34.72
N ARG A 486 16.69 8.25 -33.63
CA ARG A 486 17.72 7.21 -33.62
C ARG A 486 17.25 6.10 -32.72
N ASP A 487 16.82 5.02 -33.33
CA ASP A 487 16.21 3.92 -32.61
C ASP A 487 17.21 2.80 -32.38
N VAL A 488 16.95 1.99 -31.36
CA VAL A 488 17.74 0.81 -31.01
C VAL A 488 16.86 -0.41 -31.04
N PHE A 489 17.12 -1.30 -32.00
CA PHE A 489 16.49 -2.62 -32.08
C PHE A 489 17.35 -3.63 -31.32
N VAL A 490 16.80 -4.24 -30.28
CA VAL A 490 17.52 -5.16 -29.38
C VAL A 490 17.08 -6.59 -29.64
N PHE A 491 18.07 -7.48 -29.84
CA PHE A 491 17.81 -8.91 -30.09
C PHE A 491 18.61 -9.80 -29.14
N GLY A 492 17.99 -10.91 -28.76
CA GLY A 492 18.50 -11.99 -27.92
C GLY A 492 18.51 -13.34 -28.65
N LYS A 493 18.92 -14.39 -27.93
CA LYS A 493 19.04 -15.74 -28.49
C LYS A 493 17.70 -16.48 -28.38
N GLN A 494 17.40 -17.34 -29.35
CA GLN A 494 16.20 -18.17 -29.40
C GLN A 494 14.88 -17.38 -29.38
N GLU A 495 14.91 -16.13 -29.83
CA GLU A 495 13.77 -15.21 -29.81
C GLU A 495 12.82 -15.41 -31.00
N GLY A 496 13.19 -16.20 -32.02
CA GLY A 496 12.31 -16.53 -33.16
C GLY A 496 12.65 -15.75 -34.43
N THR A 497 11.64 -15.27 -35.18
CA THR A 497 11.84 -14.57 -36.48
C THR A 497 11.19 -13.20 -36.52
N ASP A 498 12.01 -12.16 -36.37
CA ASP A 498 11.54 -10.78 -36.31
C ASP A 498 11.66 -10.07 -37.65
N THR A 499 10.86 -9.02 -37.83
CA THR A 499 10.90 -8.11 -38.97
C THR A 499 11.05 -6.67 -38.50
N VAL A 500 12.14 -6.02 -38.93
CA VAL A 500 12.32 -4.56 -38.78
C VAL A 500 11.87 -3.87 -40.07
N THR A 501 10.95 -2.91 -39.97
CA THR A 501 10.24 -2.38 -41.15
C THR A 501 10.82 -1.10 -41.73
N ASP A 502 11.63 -0.35 -40.98
CA ASP A 502 12.06 1.01 -41.33
C ASP A 502 13.52 1.34 -40.97
N PHE A 503 14.36 0.33 -40.78
CA PHE A 503 15.76 0.51 -40.40
C PHE A 503 16.51 1.46 -41.34
N THR A 504 17.16 2.47 -40.74
CA THR A 504 17.94 3.48 -41.45
C THR A 504 19.38 3.51 -40.94
N SER A 505 20.33 3.03 -41.76
CA SER A 505 21.76 3.06 -41.41
C SER A 505 22.26 4.45 -41.03
N GLY A 506 23.10 4.52 -40.00
CA GLY A 506 23.65 5.78 -39.47
C GLY A 506 22.68 6.58 -38.60
N ALA A 507 21.36 6.41 -38.78
CA ALA A 507 20.36 6.88 -37.84
C ALA A 507 20.20 5.83 -36.73
N ASP A 508 19.84 4.60 -37.08
CA ASP A 508 19.47 3.55 -36.12
C ASP A 508 20.65 2.67 -35.69
N ARG A 509 20.36 1.82 -34.70
CA ARG A 509 21.30 0.87 -34.11
C ARG A 509 20.67 -0.50 -33.93
N ILE A 510 21.50 -1.53 -34.10
CA ILE A 510 21.16 -2.93 -33.87
C ILE A 510 22.00 -3.41 -32.69
N ASP A 511 21.34 -3.78 -31.59
CA ASP A 511 21.99 -4.30 -30.39
C ASP A 511 21.99 -5.82 -30.38
N LEU A 512 23.20 -6.37 -30.46
CA LEU A 512 23.49 -7.80 -30.52
C LEU A 512 24.36 -8.25 -29.34
N ARG A 513 24.46 -7.45 -28.27
CA ARG A 513 25.31 -7.77 -27.11
C ARG A 513 24.95 -9.12 -26.48
N ALA A 514 23.69 -9.53 -26.55
CA ALA A 514 23.23 -10.82 -26.02
C ALA A 514 23.88 -12.04 -26.70
N PHE A 515 24.38 -11.90 -27.94
CA PHE A 515 25.00 -13.01 -28.67
C PHE A 515 26.45 -13.27 -28.26
N GLY A 516 27.16 -12.26 -27.74
CA GLY A 516 28.53 -12.38 -27.24
C GLY A 516 29.60 -12.48 -28.35
N PHE A 517 29.40 -11.80 -29.48
CA PHE A 517 30.35 -11.76 -30.58
C PHE A 517 31.69 -11.13 -30.18
N ALA A 518 32.79 -11.58 -30.78
CA ALA A 518 34.13 -11.08 -30.46
C ALA A 518 34.35 -9.61 -30.92
N GLY A 519 33.49 -9.09 -31.79
CA GLY A 519 33.46 -7.71 -32.25
C GLY A 519 32.56 -7.51 -33.47
N LYS A 520 32.51 -6.28 -33.98
CA LYS A 520 31.57 -5.89 -35.06
C LYS A 520 31.76 -6.69 -36.35
N ALA A 521 33.00 -7.11 -36.66
CA ALA A 521 33.30 -7.91 -37.85
C ALA A 521 32.77 -9.35 -37.71
N ASP A 522 32.81 -9.90 -36.50
CA ASP A 522 32.25 -11.22 -36.19
C ASP A 522 30.73 -11.19 -36.32
N ALA A 523 30.08 -10.22 -35.66
CA ALA A 523 28.63 -10.01 -35.79
C ALA A 523 28.17 -9.77 -37.24
N MET A 524 28.93 -9.00 -38.03
CA MET A 524 28.60 -8.76 -39.45
C MET A 524 28.65 -10.03 -40.30
N SER A 525 29.41 -11.05 -39.91
CA SER A 525 29.47 -12.32 -40.65
C SER A 525 28.18 -13.15 -40.57
N HIS A 526 27.26 -12.77 -39.68
CA HIS A 526 25.94 -13.37 -39.51
C HIS A 526 24.83 -12.69 -40.33
N PHE A 527 25.17 -11.68 -41.13
CA PHE A 527 24.23 -11.02 -42.03
C PHE A 527 24.39 -11.52 -43.48
N ASP A 528 23.26 -11.76 -44.16
CA ASP A 528 23.19 -12.08 -45.59
C ASP A 528 22.09 -11.30 -46.32
N ASP A 529 22.18 -11.22 -47.65
CA ASP A 529 21.04 -10.80 -48.48
C ASP A 529 20.02 -11.95 -48.56
N PHE A 530 18.75 -11.63 -48.39
CA PHE A 530 17.64 -12.57 -48.35
C PHE A 530 16.50 -12.13 -49.29
N GLY A 531 15.81 -13.11 -49.90
CA GLY A 531 14.72 -12.85 -50.85
C GLY A 531 15.18 -12.71 -52.31
N ASN A 532 14.29 -12.21 -53.18
CA ASN A 532 14.66 -11.97 -54.58
C ASN A 532 15.47 -10.66 -54.68
N ALA A 533 16.34 -10.55 -55.68
CA ALA A 533 17.17 -9.35 -55.92
C ALA A 533 16.37 -8.04 -56.10
N SER A 534 15.05 -8.12 -56.29
CA SER A 534 14.13 -6.98 -56.34
C SER A 534 13.66 -6.47 -54.99
N ASP A 535 13.76 -7.29 -53.94
CA ASP A 535 13.13 -7.02 -52.64
C ASP A 535 14.08 -6.26 -51.71
N GLY A 536 15.40 -6.34 -51.96
CA GLY A 536 16.43 -5.60 -51.25
C GLY A 536 16.34 -5.79 -49.73
N MET A 537 16.37 -7.03 -49.24
CA MET A 537 16.24 -7.34 -47.82
C MET A 537 17.51 -8.02 -47.30
N ALA A 538 17.97 -7.57 -46.15
CA ALA A 538 19.04 -8.16 -45.37
C ALA A 538 18.43 -9.03 -44.28
N ARG A 539 19.18 -10.02 -43.85
CA ARG A 539 18.77 -10.91 -42.78
C ARG A 539 19.95 -11.20 -41.87
N PHE A 540 19.70 -11.19 -40.57
CA PHE A 540 20.61 -11.69 -39.54
C PHE A 540 20.15 -13.07 -39.08
N VAL A 541 21.09 -14.01 -38.89
CA VAL A 541 20.80 -15.34 -38.34
C VAL A 541 21.88 -15.75 -37.33
N SER A 542 21.49 -15.94 -36.07
CA SER A 542 22.39 -16.48 -35.04
C SER A 542 21.61 -17.10 -33.88
N ASP A 543 22.15 -18.18 -33.29
CA ASP A 543 21.67 -18.79 -32.05
C ASP A 543 20.14 -19.03 -31.96
N GLY A 544 19.51 -19.38 -33.09
CA GLY A 544 18.06 -19.65 -33.15
C GLY A 544 17.17 -18.41 -33.32
N THR A 545 17.77 -17.22 -33.48
CA THR A 545 17.09 -15.97 -33.82
C THR A 545 17.35 -15.60 -35.28
N THR A 546 16.31 -15.16 -35.97
CA THR A 546 16.36 -14.61 -37.33
C THR A 546 15.77 -13.21 -37.30
N VAL A 547 16.42 -12.23 -37.93
CA VAL A 547 15.85 -10.88 -38.09
C VAL A 547 15.88 -10.51 -39.56
N VAL A 548 14.75 -10.10 -40.10
CA VAL A 548 14.61 -9.61 -41.49
C VAL A 548 14.50 -8.09 -41.46
N PHE A 549 15.35 -7.42 -42.23
CA PHE A 549 15.30 -5.96 -42.42
C PHE A 549 14.59 -5.67 -43.74
N GLN A 550 13.32 -5.26 -43.64
CA GLN A 550 12.47 -5.06 -44.81
C GLN A 550 12.91 -3.82 -45.60
N GLY A 551 13.17 -4.01 -46.90
CA GLY A 551 13.56 -2.91 -47.80
C GLY A 551 14.98 -2.36 -47.59
N VAL A 552 15.80 -3.03 -46.78
CA VAL A 552 17.22 -2.72 -46.57
C VAL A 552 18.06 -3.91 -47.01
N ASP A 553 18.91 -3.76 -48.04
CA ASP A 553 19.86 -4.80 -48.42
C ASP A 553 21.10 -4.82 -47.50
N LEU A 554 21.98 -5.82 -47.63
CA LEU A 554 23.16 -5.96 -46.77
C LEU A 554 24.08 -4.73 -46.84
N SER A 555 24.12 -4.02 -47.98
CA SER A 555 24.91 -2.79 -48.12
C SER A 555 24.35 -1.62 -47.30
N GLY A 556 23.06 -1.70 -46.95
CA GLY A 556 22.36 -0.82 -46.04
C GLY A 556 22.56 -1.13 -44.56
N ILE A 557 23.43 -2.06 -44.17
CA ILE A 557 23.80 -2.32 -42.77
C ILE A 557 25.31 -2.09 -42.58
N ALA A 558 25.68 -1.06 -41.82
CA ALA A 558 27.08 -0.76 -41.54
C ALA A 558 27.53 -1.35 -40.21
N SER A 559 28.82 -1.69 -40.11
CA SER A 559 29.42 -2.12 -38.83
C SER A 559 29.31 -1.05 -37.72
N ALA A 560 29.18 0.22 -38.10
CA ALA A 560 28.93 1.33 -37.18
C ALA A 560 27.54 1.26 -36.53
N ASP A 561 26.58 0.59 -37.17
CA ASP A 561 25.20 0.44 -36.68
C ASP A 561 25.07 -0.63 -35.60
N LEU A 562 26.04 -1.55 -35.53
CA LEU A 562 26.04 -2.62 -34.55
C LEU A 562 26.52 -2.18 -33.16
N ILE A 563 25.84 -2.61 -32.12
CA ILE A 563 26.27 -2.59 -30.72
C ILE A 563 26.55 -4.06 -30.34
N VAL A 564 27.80 -4.37 -29.98
CA VAL A 564 28.29 -5.73 -29.71
C VAL A 564 29.22 -5.75 -28.52
#